data_AF-A0A2N2JWP8-F1
#
_entry.id   AF-A0A2N2JWP8-F1
#
_cell.length_a   1.000
_cell.length_b   1.000
_cell.length_c   1.000
_cell.angle_alpha   90.00
_cell.angle_beta   90.00
_cell.angle_gamma   90.00
#
_symmetry.space_group_name_H-M   'P 1'
#
loop_
_entity.id
_entity.type
_entity.pdbx_description
1 polymer ?
#
loop_
_entity_poly.entity_id
_entity_poly.type
_entity_poly.pdbx_seq_one_letter_code
_entity_poly.pdbx_strand_id
1 'polypeptide(L)'
;MKLETVDIVKDEEINFILGQSHFVKTVEDLYEAMVNSVPDAKFGLAFCEASQHRLIRSAGTDEGLVELAKKNAMAIGAGHSFIIMMRGCYPINVLYALKAVPEVCTIFCASANPTSVVVADNGKGRGIMGVIDGEKPAGIETEADVNFRKELLRRFGYKM
;
A
#
# COMPACT_ATOMS: atom_id res chain seq x y z
N MET A 1 -9.17 9.47 -23.19
CA MET A 1 -8.79 8.54 -22.10
C MET A 1 -7.46 7.91 -22.48
N LYS A 2 -6.47 7.96 -21.60
CA LYS A 2 -5.11 7.42 -21.78
C LYS A 2 -4.80 6.47 -20.63
N LEU A 3 -4.17 5.33 -20.92
CA LEU A 3 -3.65 4.43 -19.90
C LEU A 3 -2.15 4.73 -19.70
N GLU A 4 -1.74 4.76 -18.45
CA GLU A 4 -0.36 5.00 -18.03
C GLU A 4 0.02 4.03 -16.92
N THR A 5 1.32 3.76 -16.80
CA THR A 5 1.89 3.00 -15.67
C THR A 5 2.70 3.95 -14.79
N VAL A 6 2.44 3.91 -13.49
CA VAL A 6 3.17 4.69 -12.48
C VAL A 6 3.89 3.73 -11.55
N ASP A 7 5.21 3.79 -11.53
CA ASP A 7 6.02 2.95 -10.66
C ASP A 7 6.01 3.47 -9.23
N ILE A 8 5.86 2.55 -8.27
CA ILE A 8 6.00 2.85 -6.85
C ILE A 8 7.49 3.00 -6.53
N VAL A 9 7.88 4.21 -6.16
CA VAL A 9 9.26 4.53 -5.75
C VAL A 9 9.44 4.19 -4.28
N LYS A 10 10.34 3.26 -3.99
CA LYS A 10 10.71 2.84 -2.63
C LYS A 10 12.01 2.04 -2.64
N ASP A 11 12.64 1.91 -1.48
CA ASP A 11 13.72 0.95 -1.27
C ASP A 11 13.18 -0.48 -1.12
N GLU A 12 14.03 -1.49 -1.29
CA GLU A 12 13.64 -2.91 -1.28
C GLU A 12 13.03 -3.33 0.08
N GLU A 13 13.57 -2.82 1.19
CA GLU A 13 13.13 -3.13 2.55
C GLU A 13 11.76 -2.52 2.93
N ILE A 14 11.25 -1.57 2.13
CA ILE A 14 10.00 -0.88 2.42
C ILE A 14 8.83 -1.71 1.88
N ASN A 15 7.87 -2.00 2.75
CA ASN A 15 6.57 -2.52 2.35
C ASN A 15 5.62 -1.35 2.09
N PHE A 16 4.63 -1.54 1.22
CA PHE A 16 3.58 -0.57 1.04
C PHE A 16 2.21 -1.22 0.92
N ILE A 17 1.17 -0.42 1.17
CA ILE A 17 -0.23 -0.75 0.94
C ILE A 17 -0.85 0.36 0.12
N LEU A 18 -1.50 0.02 -0.98
CA LEU A 18 -2.25 0.94 -1.84
C LEU A 18 -3.73 0.55 -1.80
N GLY A 19 -4.61 1.53 -1.56
CA GLY A 19 -6.04 1.31 -1.49
C GLY A 19 -6.87 2.50 -1.96
N GLN A 20 -8.19 2.31 -1.91
CA GLN A 20 -9.20 3.33 -2.18
C GLN A 20 -10.00 3.57 -0.90
N SER A 21 -10.31 4.82 -0.63
CA SER A 21 -11.11 5.23 0.52
C SER A 21 -12.06 6.37 0.15
N HIS A 22 -12.58 7.10 1.13
CA HIS A 22 -13.35 8.33 0.95
C HIS A 22 -13.36 9.13 2.26
N PHE A 23 -13.70 10.42 2.23
CA PHE A 23 -13.81 11.28 3.41
C PHE A 23 -12.48 11.55 4.14
N VAL A 24 -12.30 12.78 4.65
CA VAL A 24 -11.00 13.25 5.17
C VAL A 24 -10.58 12.54 6.47
N LYS A 25 -11.55 12.00 7.22
CA LYS A 25 -11.31 11.19 8.43
C LYS A 25 -10.41 9.97 8.19
N THR A 26 -10.35 9.48 6.94
CA THR A 26 -9.40 8.45 6.47
C THR A 26 -7.98 8.62 7.02
N VAL A 27 -7.48 9.86 7.09
CA VAL A 27 -6.10 10.11 7.49
C VAL A 27 -5.86 9.74 8.95
N GLU A 28 -6.75 10.17 9.84
CA GLU A 28 -6.63 9.88 11.28
C GLU A 28 -6.97 8.42 11.57
N ASP A 29 -8.00 7.86 10.93
CA ASP A 29 -8.44 6.49 11.21
C ASP A 29 -7.46 5.43 10.70
N LEU A 30 -6.85 5.66 9.54
CA LEU A 30 -5.76 4.80 9.08
C LEU A 30 -4.51 4.97 9.95
N TYR A 31 -4.21 6.19 10.41
CA TYR A 31 -3.10 6.40 11.35
C TYR A 31 -3.34 5.62 12.66
N GLU A 32 -4.52 5.73 13.26
CA GLU A 32 -4.91 4.99 14.47
C GLU A 32 -4.86 3.47 14.24
N ALA A 33 -5.39 2.99 13.12
CA ALA A 33 -5.34 1.57 12.76
C ALA A 33 -3.90 1.05 12.69
N MET A 34 -2.96 1.84 12.16
CA MET A 34 -1.55 1.48 12.08
C MET A 34 -0.89 1.41 13.46
N VAL A 35 -1.01 2.47 14.28
CA VAL A 35 -0.36 2.52 15.61
C VAL A 35 -0.95 1.50 16.60
N ASN A 36 -2.24 1.16 16.47
CA ASN A 36 -2.88 0.15 17.31
C ASN A 36 -2.54 -1.30 16.90
N SER A 37 -2.07 -1.51 15.66
CA SER A 37 -1.75 -2.85 15.15
C SER A 37 -0.32 -3.29 15.47
N VAL A 38 0.64 -2.35 15.46
CA VAL A 38 2.05 -2.64 15.73
C VAL A 38 2.62 -1.56 16.66
N PRO A 39 3.08 -1.91 17.88
CA PRO A 39 3.78 -0.98 18.75
C PRO A 39 4.98 -0.35 18.03
N ASP A 40 5.15 0.97 18.17
CA ASP A 40 6.23 1.74 17.55
C ASP A 40 6.34 1.59 16.01
N ALA A 41 5.22 1.27 15.34
CA ALA A 41 5.17 1.16 13.87
C ALA A 41 5.83 2.37 13.20
N LYS A 42 6.73 2.13 12.24
CA LYS A 42 7.32 3.17 11.39
C LYS A 42 6.63 3.18 10.05
N PHE A 43 5.82 4.21 9.81
CA PHE A 43 5.06 4.34 8.59
C PHE A 43 4.81 5.80 8.20
N GLY A 44 4.51 6.00 6.93
CA GLY A 44 3.95 7.23 6.38
C GLY A 44 2.74 6.93 5.51
N LEU A 45 1.71 7.75 5.64
CA LEU A 45 0.43 7.63 4.95
C LEU A 45 0.20 8.90 4.12
N ALA A 46 -0.33 8.73 2.90
CA ALA A 46 -0.85 9.81 2.08
C ALA A 46 -2.21 9.42 1.49
N PHE A 47 -3.16 10.35 1.50
CA PHE A 47 -4.52 10.23 0.98
C PHE A 47 -4.80 11.37 -0.01
N CYS A 48 -5.33 11.02 -1.19
CA CYS A 48 -5.65 11.98 -2.24
C CYS A 48 -7.06 12.53 -2.05
N GLU A 49 -7.22 13.73 -1.50
CA GLU A 49 -8.53 14.40 -1.44
C GLU A 49 -9.07 14.62 -2.86
N ALA A 50 -10.28 14.13 -3.16
CA ALA A 50 -10.82 14.18 -4.53
C ALA A 50 -11.73 15.38 -4.80
N SER A 51 -12.04 16.19 -3.78
CA SER A 51 -12.90 17.37 -3.89
C SER A 51 -12.33 18.54 -3.10
N GLN A 52 -13.04 19.68 -3.10
CA GLN A 52 -12.64 20.90 -2.40
C GLN A 52 -11.21 21.36 -2.79
N HIS A 53 -10.27 21.32 -1.86
CA HIS A 53 -8.90 21.77 -2.08
C HIS A 53 -8.07 20.78 -2.88
N ARG A 54 -8.48 19.50 -2.94
CA ARG A 54 -7.81 18.43 -3.69
C ARG A 54 -6.33 18.26 -3.30
N LEU A 55 -6.06 18.29 -1.99
CA LEU A 55 -4.72 18.16 -1.45
C LEU A 55 -4.36 16.71 -1.16
N ILE A 56 -3.06 16.40 -1.21
CA ILE A 56 -2.54 15.22 -0.55
C ILE A 56 -2.57 15.50 0.96
N ARG A 57 -3.35 14.71 1.70
CA ARG A 57 -3.37 14.71 3.16
C ARG A 57 -2.47 13.59 3.66
N SER A 58 -1.73 13.80 4.73
CA SER A 58 -0.73 12.84 5.18
C SER A 58 -0.57 12.82 6.69
N ALA A 59 -0.20 11.67 7.22
CA ALA A 59 0.14 11.44 8.61
C ALA A 59 1.14 10.28 8.70
N GLY A 60 1.79 10.09 9.84
CA GLY A 60 2.72 8.99 10.04
C GLY A 60 3.62 9.21 11.23
N THR A 61 4.43 8.20 11.52
CA THR A 61 5.35 8.15 12.66
C THR A 61 6.82 8.25 12.22
N ASP A 62 7.07 8.32 10.92
CA ASP A 62 8.38 8.49 10.31
C ASP A 62 8.28 9.49 9.15
N GLU A 63 8.95 10.64 9.29
CA GLU A 63 8.86 11.74 8.32
C GLU A 63 9.36 11.35 6.93
N GLY A 64 10.39 10.50 6.84
CA GLY A 64 10.93 10.03 5.56
C GLY A 64 9.91 9.17 4.81
N LEU A 65 9.21 8.29 5.52
CA LEU A 65 8.13 7.48 4.94
C LEU A 65 6.91 8.33 4.59
N VAL A 66 6.61 9.39 5.33
CA VAL A 66 5.52 10.34 5.01
C VAL A 66 5.79 11.06 3.70
N GLU A 67 7.00 11.58 3.51
CA GLU A 67 7.38 12.23 2.25
C GLU A 67 7.38 11.24 1.07
N LEU A 68 7.81 10.01 1.31
CA LEU A 68 7.75 8.94 0.31
C LEU A 68 6.31 8.60 -0.08
N ALA A 69 5.39 8.51 0.90
CA ALA A 69 3.98 8.29 0.64
C ALA A 69 3.36 9.43 -0.18
N LYS A 70 3.66 10.69 0.18
CA LYS A 70 3.19 11.87 -0.56
C LYS A 70 3.69 11.88 -2.01
N LYS A 71 4.96 11.56 -2.23
CA LYS A 71 5.55 11.49 -3.57
C LYS A 71 4.83 10.47 -4.46
N ASN A 72 4.61 9.26 -3.94
CA ASN A 72 3.91 8.20 -4.67
C ASN A 72 2.43 8.55 -4.89
N ALA A 73 1.73 9.07 -3.88
CA ALA A 73 0.34 9.48 -4.00
C ALA A 73 0.16 10.58 -5.06
N MET A 74 1.08 11.55 -5.12
CA MET A 74 1.09 12.60 -6.14
C MET A 74 1.34 12.02 -7.55
N ALA A 75 2.27 11.08 -7.68
CA ALA A 75 2.57 10.43 -8.96
C ALA A 75 1.40 9.59 -9.48
N ILE A 76 0.66 8.91 -8.59
CA ILE A 76 -0.57 8.17 -8.93
C ILE A 76 -1.70 9.15 -9.27
N GLY A 77 -1.90 10.18 -8.46
CA GLY A 77 -2.85 11.28 -8.72
C GLY A 77 -4.31 10.85 -8.85
N ALA A 78 -4.67 9.67 -8.35
CA ALA A 78 -6.04 9.16 -8.40
C ALA A 78 -6.82 9.61 -7.17
N GLY A 79 -7.94 10.31 -7.39
CA GLY A 79 -8.76 10.84 -6.30
C GLY A 79 -9.23 9.73 -5.36
N HIS A 80 -9.19 10.01 -4.06
CA HIS A 80 -9.55 9.11 -2.98
C HIS A 80 -8.71 7.82 -2.86
N SER A 81 -7.62 7.71 -3.59
CA SER A 81 -6.61 6.68 -3.31
C SER A 81 -5.80 7.05 -2.06
N PHE A 82 -5.32 6.04 -1.35
CA PHE A 82 -4.34 6.20 -0.28
C PHE A 82 -3.18 5.23 -0.45
N ILE A 83 -2.00 5.64 -0.01
CA ILE A 83 -0.82 4.79 0.06
C ILE A 83 -0.18 4.90 1.45
N ILE A 84 0.19 3.74 2.01
CA ILE A 84 0.94 3.63 3.26
C ILE A 84 2.29 3.00 2.93
N MET A 85 3.38 3.65 3.31
CA MET A 85 4.75 3.13 3.26
C MET A 85 5.16 2.73 4.67
N MET A 86 5.77 1.55 4.86
CA MET A 86 6.14 1.05 6.18
C MET A 86 7.49 0.32 6.18
N ARG A 87 8.22 0.43 7.30
CA ARG A 87 9.50 -0.23 7.55
C ARG A 87 9.45 -0.93 8.91
N GLY A 88 10.05 -2.11 9.00
CA GLY A 88 10.13 -2.86 10.27
C GLY A 88 8.80 -3.51 10.70
N CYS A 89 7.75 -3.37 9.90
CA CYS A 89 6.50 -4.12 10.01
C CYS A 89 6.02 -4.56 8.62
N TYR A 90 5.10 -5.51 8.60
CA TYR A 90 4.63 -6.15 7.37
C TYR A 90 3.14 -5.93 7.17
N PRO A 91 2.65 -5.94 5.92
CA PRO A 91 1.22 -5.78 5.65
C PRO A 91 0.33 -6.78 6.40
N ILE A 92 0.79 -8.01 6.61
CA ILE A 92 0.04 -9.02 7.37
C ILE A 92 -0.24 -8.61 8.83
N ASN A 93 0.51 -7.67 9.39
CA ASN A 93 0.28 -7.15 10.74
C ASN A 93 -0.90 -6.17 10.80
N VAL A 94 -1.18 -5.45 9.70
CA VAL A 94 -2.08 -4.27 9.71
C VAL A 94 -3.29 -4.42 8.79
N LEU A 95 -3.25 -5.31 7.80
CA LEU A 95 -4.28 -5.43 6.76
C LEU A 95 -5.69 -5.68 7.30
N TYR A 96 -5.84 -6.38 8.42
CA TYR A 96 -7.15 -6.60 9.03
C TYR A 96 -7.74 -5.28 9.56
N ALA A 97 -6.96 -4.53 10.33
CA ALA A 97 -7.39 -3.24 10.89
C ALA A 97 -7.72 -2.24 9.77
N LEU A 98 -6.87 -2.14 8.75
CA LEU A 98 -7.09 -1.23 7.62
C LEU A 98 -8.38 -1.57 6.85
N LYS A 99 -8.68 -2.86 6.64
CA LYS A 99 -9.93 -3.29 5.99
C LYS A 99 -11.18 -3.02 6.83
N ALA A 100 -11.01 -2.88 8.15
CA ALA A 100 -12.10 -2.60 9.08
C ALA A 100 -12.36 -1.09 9.25
N VAL A 101 -11.47 -0.22 8.76
CA VAL A 101 -11.69 1.24 8.79
C VAL A 101 -12.91 1.59 7.92
N PRO A 102 -13.94 2.28 8.45
CA PRO A 102 -15.20 2.51 7.75
C PRO A 102 -15.06 3.24 6.41
N GLU A 103 -14.06 4.10 6.29
CA GLU A 103 -13.79 4.88 5.09
C GLU A 103 -13.16 4.03 3.97
N VAL A 104 -12.54 2.88 4.27
CA VAL A 104 -11.80 2.08 3.29
C VAL A 104 -12.76 1.30 2.41
N CYS A 105 -12.65 1.52 1.09
CA CYS A 105 -13.47 0.84 0.10
C CYS A 105 -12.81 -0.45 -0.40
N THR A 106 -11.51 -0.43 -0.65
CA THR A 106 -10.76 -1.57 -1.23
C THR A 106 -9.26 -1.40 -1.00
N ILE A 107 -8.55 -2.52 -0.86
CA ILE A 107 -7.08 -2.60 -0.94
C ILE A 107 -6.71 -3.16 -2.31
N PHE A 108 -5.90 -2.44 -3.08
CA PHE A 108 -5.42 -2.87 -4.39
C PHE A 108 -4.17 -3.74 -4.32
N CYS A 109 -3.22 -3.39 -3.45
CA CYS A 109 -1.93 -4.05 -3.32
C CYS A 109 -1.36 -3.90 -1.91
N ALA A 110 -0.60 -4.89 -1.47
CA ALA A 110 0.12 -4.90 -0.21
C ALA A 110 1.39 -5.75 -0.36
N SER A 111 2.55 -5.12 -0.59
CA SER A 111 3.75 -5.83 -1.06
C SER A 111 5.05 -5.07 -0.77
N ALA A 112 6.17 -5.78 -0.87
CA ALA A 112 7.52 -5.23 -0.92
C ALA A 112 8.15 -5.35 -2.31
N ASN A 113 7.49 -5.99 -3.28
CA ASN A 113 8.02 -6.14 -4.63
C ASN A 113 8.08 -4.78 -5.36
N PRO A 114 8.89 -4.69 -6.43
CA PRO A 114 8.70 -3.66 -7.44
C PRO A 114 7.26 -3.72 -7.98
N THR A 115 6.56 -2.58 -7.98
CA THR A 115 5.15 -2.52 -8.38
C THR A 115 4.88 -1.31 -9.26
N SER A 116 4.11 -1.52 -10.34
CA SER A 116 3.55 -0.47 -11.18
C SER A 116 2.03 -0.39 -11.02
N VAL A 117 1.49 0.82 -10.92
CA VAL A 117 0.05 1.09 -10.87
C VAL A 117 -0.43 1.46 -12.27
N VAL A 118 -1.44 0.75 -12.78
CA VAL A 118 -2.07 1.06 -14.07
C VAL A 118 -3.15 2.11 -13.82
N VAL A 119 -3.01 3.28 -14.43
CA VAL A 119 -3.87 4.44 -14.22
C VAL A 119 -4.56 4.83 -15.53
N ALA A 120 -5.87 5.04 -15.48
CA ALA A 120 -6.64 5.66 -16.55
C ALA A 120 -6.80 7.15 -16.30
N ASP A 121 -6.39 7.97 -17.26
CA ASP A 121 -6.52 9.42 -17.24
C ASP A 121 -7.52 9.89 -18.30
N ASN A 122 -8.51 10.70 -17.91
CA ASN A 122 -9.49 11.28 -18.82
C ASN A 122 -9.32 12.79 -19.04
N GLY A 123 -8.22 13.39 -18.57
CA GLY A 123 -7.91 14.81 -18.63
C GLY A 123 -8.48 15.63 -17.46
N LYS A 124 -9.53 15.15 -16.79
CA LYS A 124 -10.11 15.78 -15.59
C LYS A 124 -9.67 15.08 -14.30
N GLY A 125 -9.52 13.76 -14.34
CA GLY A 125 -9.13 12.96 -13.19
C GLY A 125 -8.54 11.61 -13.61
N ARG A 126 -7.99 10.93 -12.61
CA ARG A 126 -7.32 9.64 -12.76
C ARG A 126 -7.99 8.57 -11.91
N GLY A 127 -8.03 7.34 -12.42
CA GLY A 127 -8.55 6.17 -11.72
C GLY A 127 -7.56 5.00 -11.81
N ILE A 128 -7.44 4.25 -10.71
CA ILE A 128 -6.60 3.04 -10.67
C ILE A 128 -7.38 1.90 -11.34
N MET A 129 -6.78 1.33 -12.37
CA MET A 129 -7.34 0.19 -13.13
C MET A 129 -6.81 -1.16 -12.64
N GLY A 130 -5.65 -1.16 -11.98
CA GLY A 130 -5.01 -2.36 -11.46
C GLY A 130 -3.56 -2.11 -11.05
N VAL A 131 -2.90 -3.17 -10.61
CA VAL A 131 -1.50 -3.17 -10.19
C VAL A 131 -0.75 -4.31 -10.88
N ILE A 132 0.54 -4.10 -11.13
CA ILE A 132 1.49 -5.11 -11.58
C ILE A 132 2.48 -5.28 -10.42
N ASP A 133 2.25 -6.29 -9.58
CA ASP A 133 3.01 -6.56 -8.36
C ASP A 133 4.04 -7.67 -8.60
N GLY A 134 5.30 -7.28 -8.75
CA GLY A 134 6.40 -8.19 -9.05
C GLY A 134 6.35 -8.77 -10.47
N GLU A 135 6.87 -9.99 -10.60
CA GLU A 135 7.08 -10.65 -11.89
C GLU A 135 6.05 -11.75 -12.19
N LYS A 136 6.00 -12.18 -13.45
CA LYS A 136 5.16 -13.30 -13.87
C LYS A 136 5.71 -14.62 -13.29
N PRO A 137 4.84 -15.61 -12.99
CA PRO A 137 5.31 -16.91 -12.53
C PRO A 137 6.17 -17.59 -13.60
N ALA A 138 7.32 -18.14 -13.20
CA ALA A 138 8.25 -18.85 -14.08
C ALA A 138 7.96 -20.37 -14.19
N GLY A 139 7.06 -20.90 -13.37
CA GLY A 139 6.74 -22.33 -13.33
C GLY A 139 5.75 -22.70 -12.23
N ILE A 140 5.59 -24.01 -12.00
CA ILE A 140 4.76 -24.60 -10.94
C ILE A 140 5.69 -25.25 -9.91
N GLU A 141 5.35 -25.13 -8.62
CA GLU A 141 6.15 -25.68 -7.53
C GLU A 141 6.32 -27.21 -7.62
N THR A 142 7.53 -27.70 -7.34
CA THR A 142 7.83 -29.12 -7.14
C THR A 142 7.61 -29.53 -5.68
N GLU A 143 7.68 -30.83 -5.37
CA GLU A 143 7.63 -31.30 -3.97
C GLU A 143 8.76 -30.72 -3.11
N ALA A 144 9.95 -30.50 -3.70
CA ALA A 144 11.06 -29.85 -3.01
C ALA A 144 10.75 -28.39 -2.65
N ASP A 145 10.13 -27.65 -3.58
CA ASP A 145 9.70 -26.26 -3.36
C ASP A 145 8.61 -26.18 -2.27
N VAL A 146 7.67 -27.13 -2.27
CA VAL A 146 6.62 -27.25 -1.24
C VAL A 146 7.25 -27.46 0.15
N ASN A 147 8.22 -28.34 0.26
CA ASN A 147 8.92 -28.61 1.52
C ASN A 147 9.70 -27.36 1.97
N PHE A 148 10.41 -26.71 1.05
CA PHE A 148 11.15 -25.48 1.33
C PHE A 148 10.25 -24.36 1.88
N ARG A 149 9.13 -24.02 1.22
CA ARG A 149 8.24 -22.95 1.71
C ARG A 149 7.58 -23.29 3.05
N LYS A 150 7.32 -24.57 3.32
CA LYS A 150 6.76 -25.04 4.60
C LYS A 150 7.78 -24.94 5.74
N GLU A 151 9.04 -25.27 5.46
CA GLU A 151 10.14 -25.13 6.43
C GLU A 151 10.43 -23.66 6.71
N LEU A 152 10.40 -22.81 5.68
CA LEU A 152 10.61 -21.37 5.82
C LEU A 152 9.61 -20.73 6.79
N LEU A 153 8.31 -21.06 6.66
CA LEU A 153 7.28 -20.55 7.57
C LEU A 153 7.47 -20.99 9.03
N ARG A 154 8.01 -22.19 9.27
CA ARG A 154 8.34 -22.67 10.62
C ARG A 154 9.60 -22.00 11.16
N ARG A 155 10.62 -21.82 10.32
CA ARG A 155 11.84 -21.07 10.65
C ARG A 155 11.54 -19.63 11.05
N PHE A 156 10.58 -18.99 10.39
CA PHE A 156 10.10 -17.65 10.73
C PHE A 156 9.10 -17.63 11.89
N GLY A 157 8.70 -18.79 12.43
CA GLY A 157 7.80 -18.88 13.59
C GLY A 157 6.32 -18.64 13.29
N TYR A 158 5.92 -18.58 12.02
CA TYR A 158 4.50 -18.40 11.63
C TYR A 158 3.67 -19.69 11.69
N LYS A 159 4.33 -20.86 11.79
CA LYS A 159 3.69 -22.18 11.88
C LYS A 159 4.42 -23.07 12.89
N MET A 160 3.66 -23.91 13.58
CA MET A 160 4.14 -25.01 14.44
C MET A 160 4.19 -26.32 13.63
#